data_AF-A0A2D5YLJ2-F1
#
_entry.id   AF-A0A2D5YLJ2-F1
#
_cell.length_a   1.000
_cell.length_b   1.000
_cell.length_c   1.000
_cell.angle_alpha   90.00
_cell.angle_beta   90.00
_cell.angle_gamma   90.00
#
_symmetry.space_group_name_H-M   'P 1'
#
loop_
_entity.id
_entity.type
_entity.pdbx_description
1 polymer ?
#
loop_
_entity_poly.entity_id
_entity_poly.type
_entity_poly.pdbx_seq_one_letter_code
_entity_poly.pdbx_strand_id
1 'polypeptide(L)'
;MKSILILALLTISLSANAQSLRSECENYYYATGNVKLHEYTAIVSWSKISDSSLEKLENIIYDDFAVLSEKNIQDKTIFKIKENNSTDAMGYNILLQDLVDMKVRVSCTYNI
;
A
#
# COMPACT_ATOMS: atom_id res chain seq x y z
N MET A 1 46.49 2.83 -35.38
CA MET A 1 45.64 3.85 -34.72
C MET A 1 44.52 3.09 -34.01
N LYS A 2 44.73 2.61 -32.78
CA LYS A 2 44.20 3.22 -31.55
C LYS A 2 42.99 4.13 -31.80
N SER A 3 41.79 3.57 -31.69
CA SER A 3 40.62 4.29 -31.18
C SER A 3 39.89 3.37 -30.22
N ILE A 4 40.10 3.72 -28.96
CA ILE A 4 39.30 3.37 -27.80
C ILE A 4 37.97 4.16 -27.93
N LEU A 5 36.96 3.75 -27.15
CA LEU A 5 35.80 4.53 -26.66
C LEU A 5 34.47 4.06 -27.26
N ILE A 6 33.41 3.75 -26.52
CA ILE A 6 33.12 3.73 -25.07
C ILE A 6 32.04 2.67 -24.86
N LEU A 7 32.25 1.85 -23.85
CA LEU A 7 31.26 1.00 -23.21
C LEU A 7 30.29 1.91 -22.43
N ALA A 8 29.10 2.19 -22.98
CA ALA A 8 28.03 2.81 -22.21
C ALA A 8 27.17 1.71 -21.56
N LEU A 9 27.71 1.08 -20.51
CA LEU A 9 26.86 0.40 -19.52
C LEU A 9 26.07 1.51 -18.80
N LEU A 10 24.87 1.82 -19.28
CA LEU A 10 23.83 2.39 -18.43
C LEU A 10 23.36 1.26 -17.51
N THR A 11 24.18 0.93 -16.51
CA THR A 11 23.63 0.37 -15.29
C THR A 11 22.90 1.52 -14.61
N ILE A 12 21.62 1.66 -14.94
CA ILE A 12 20.68 2.29 -14.02
C ILE A 12 20.68 1.35 -12.81
N SER A 13 21.60 1.60 -11.89
CA SER A 13 21.49 1.10 -10.53
C SER A 13 20.27 1.81 -9.96
N LEU A 14 19.09 1.26 -10.23
CA LEU A 14 17.91 1.46 -9.41
C LEU A 14 18.36 1.02 -8.02
N SER A 15 18.74 1.98 -7.20
CA SER A 15 18.73 1.81 -5.76
C SER A 15 17.34 1.28 -5.45
N ALA A 16 17.26 -0.02 -5.15
CA ALA A 16 16.08 -0.70 -4.64
C ALA A 16 15.82 -0.20 -3.21
N ASN A 17 15.69 1.11 -3.04
CA ASN A 17 15.01 1.69 -1.90
C ASN A 17 13.62 1.08 -1.95
N ALA A 18 13.27 0.27 -0.96
CA ALA A 18 11.96 -0.36 -0.87
C ALA A 18 10.90 0.73 -1.05
N GLN A 19 10.23 0.72 -2.20
CA GLN A 19 9.20 1.69 -2.51
C GLN A 19 8.02 1.44 -1.58
N SER A 20 7.49 2.50 -0.95
CA SER A 20 6.30 2.34 -0.12
C SER A 20 5.10 1.90 -0.97
N LEU A 21 4.20 1.12 -0.39
CA LEU A 21 2.97 0.69 -1.07
C LEU A 21 2.17 1.87 -1.62
N ARG A 22 2.09 2.97 -0.86
CA ARG A 22 1.47 4.22 -1.31
C ARG A 22 2.12 4.76 -2.58
N SER A 23 3.45 4.84 -2.62
CA SER A 23 4.19 5.33 -3.79
C SER A 23 4.05 4.38 -4.99
N GLU A 24 4.01 3.07 -4.74
CA GLU A 24 3.73 2.07 -5.78
C GLU A 24 2.35 2.31 -6.41
N CYS A 25 1.31 2.44 -5.59
CA CYS A 25 -0.06 2.68 -6.08
C CYS A 25 -0.22 4.03 -6.78
N GLU A 26 0.41 5.08 -6.26
CA GLU A 26 0.40 6.42 -6.85
C GLU A 26 1.10 6.43 -8.22
N ASN A 27 2.26 5.80 -8.33
CA ASN A 27 2.95 5.66 -9.61
C ASN A 27 2.15 4.82 -10.61
N TYR A 28 1.51 3.74 -10.14
CA TYR A 28 0.66 2.91 -11.00
C TYR A 28 -0.58 3.66 -11.49
N TYR A 29 -1.16 4.53 -10.66
CA TYR A 29 -2.24 5.45 -11.05
C TYR A 29 -1.78 6.37 -12.18
N TYR A 30 -0.66 7.07 -12.02
CA TYR A 30 -0.17 7.99 -13.03
C TYR A 30 0.31 7.30 -14.31
N ALA A 31 0.83 6.07 -14.21
CA ALA A 31 1.30 5.31 -15.37
C ALA A 31 0.17 4.68 -16.20
N THR A 32 -0.90 4.20 -15.54
CA THR A 32 -1.90 3.35 -16.21
C THR A 32 -3.34 3.84 -16.09
N GLY A 33 -3.67 4.61 -15.04
CA GLY A 33 -5.05 4.97 -14.72
C GLY A 33 -5.94 3.79 -14.29
N ASN A 34 -5.40 2.60 -14.04
CA ASN A 34 -6.17 1.38 -13.75
C ASN A 34 -6.46 1.15 -12.26
N VAL A 35 -5.95 2.02 -11.38
CA VAL A 35 -6.23 2.01 -9.95
C VAL A 35 -6.87 3.32 -9.51
N LYS A 36 -7.36 3.36 -8.28
CA LYS A 36 -7.88 4.56 -7.62
C LYS A 36 -6.76 5.23 -6.82
N LEU A 37 -6.61 6.54 -7.00
CA LEU A 37 -5.60 7.32 -6.29
C LEU A 37 -5.94 7.37 -4.78
N HIS A 38 -4.97 7.03 -3.95
CA HIS A 38 -5.07 7.03 -2.48
C HIS A 38 -6.19 6.15 -1.91
N GLU A 39 -6.56 5.10 -2.65
CA GLU A 39 -7.52 4.09 -2.22
C GLU A 39 -6.87 2.70 -2.23
N TYR A 40 -7.10 1.95 -1.17
CA TYR A 40 -6.46 0.66 -0.92
C TYR A 40 -7.49 -0.41 -0.62
N THR A 41 -7.16 -1.64 -1.00
CA THR A 41 -7.90 -2.84 -0.59
C THR A 41 -7.10 -3.55 0.49
N ALA A 42 -7.67 -3.59 1.70
CA ALA A 42 -7.10 -4.26 2.86
C ALA A 42 -7.90 -5.54 3.17
N ILE A 43 -7.22 -6.68 3.20
CA ILE A 43 -7.81 -7.99 3.49
C ILE A 43 -7.30 -8.45 4.86
N VAL A 44 -8.20 -8.41 5.84
CA VAL A 44 -7.95 -8.87 7.19
C VAL A 44 -8.34 -10.34 7.27
N SER A 45 -7.43 -11.21 7.70
CA SER A 45 -7.75 -12.59 8.07
C SER A 45 -7.73 -12.68 9.59
N TRP A 46 -8.92 -12.70 10.22
CA TRP A 46 -9.05 -12.56 11.67
C TRP A 46 -8.31 -13.65 12.43
N SER A 47 -8.18 -14.84 11.87
CA SER A 47 -7.41 -15.95 12.44
C SER A 47 -5.90 -15.69 12.52
N LYS A 48 -5.39 -14.62 11.89
CA LYS A 48 -3.96 -14.25 11.84
C LYS A 48 -3.66 -12.99 12.63
N ILE A 49 -4.68 -12.28 13.12
CA ILE A 49 -4.51 -11.08 13.92
C ILE A 49 -4.38 -11.50 15.38
N SER A 50 -3.33 -11.06 16.05
CA SER A 50 -3.20 -11.24 17.50
C SER A 50 -4.12 -10.28 18.25
N ASP A 51 -4.64 -10.71 19.41
CA ASP A 51 -5.47 -9.88 20.28
C ASP A 51 -4.84 -8.51 20.59
N SER A 52 -3.52 -8.49 20.82
CA SER A 52 -2.76 -7.25 21.08
C SER A 52 -2.67 -6.29 19.89
N SER A 53 -3.02 -6.73 18.70
CA SER A 53 -3.01 -5.92 17.47
C SER A 53 -4.41 -5.53 17.02
N LEU A 54 -5.46 -6.09 17.64
CA LEU A 54 -6.84 -5.87 17.22
C LEU A 54 -7.24 -4.40 17.37
N GLU A 55 -7.01 -3.82 18.55
CA GLU A 55 -7.33 -2.41 18.82
C GLU A 55 -6.57 -1.47 17.87
N LYS A 56 -5.27 -1.72 17.65
CA LYS A 56 -4.46 -0.94 16.70
C LYS A 56 -5.00 -1.05 15.28
N LEU A 57 -5.39 -2.25 14.84
CA LEU A 57 -5.97 -2.48 13.52
C LEU A 57 -7.28 -1.71 13.33
N GLU A 58 -8.17 -1.77 14.32
CA GLU A 58 -9.46 -1.08 14.27
C GLU A 58 -9.28 0.43 14.20
N ASN A 59 -8.41 1.01 15.03
CA ASN A 59 -8.12 2.44 15.00
C ASN A 59 -7.57 2.87 13.63
N ILE A 60 -6.61 2.12 13.07
CA ILE A 60 -6.07 2.44 11.75
C ILE A 60 -7.18 2.40 10.70
N ILE A 61 -7.98 1.32 10.63
CA ILE A 61 -8.97 1.14 9.56
C ILE A 61 -10.11 2.16 9.65
N TYR A 62 -10.60 2.45 10.86
CA TYR A 62 -11.82 3.25 11.05
C TYR A 62 -11.57 4.72 11.38
N ASP A 63 -10.44 5.07 11.98
CA ASP A 63 -10.14 6.46 12.36
C ASP A 63 -9.21 7.13 11.34
N ASP A 64 -8.17 6.42 10.89
CA ASP A 64 -7.15 7.00 10.00
C ASP A 64 -7.48 6.90 8.51
N PHE A 65 -8.46 6.09 8.13
CA PHE A 65 -8.97 6.01 6.77
C PHE A 65 -10.48 6.16 6.71
N ALA A 66 -10.98 6.62 5.57
CA ALA A 66 -12.39 6.54 5.24
C ALA A 66 -12.70 5.14 4.67
N VAL A 67 -13.55 4.38 5.36
CA VAL A 67 -14.03 3.07 4.87
C VAL A 67 -15.09 3.29 3.79
N LEU A 68 -14.74 2.93 2.55
CA LEU A 68 -15.63 3.05 1.39
C LEU A 68 -16.56 1.84 1.24
N SER A 69 -16.07 0.65 1.60
CA SER A 69 -16.88 -0.56 1.61
C SER A 69 -16.25 -1.63 2.49
N GLU A 70 -17.10 -2.47 3.08
CA GLU A 70 -16.72 -3.64 3.86
C GLU A 70 -17.42 -4.87 3.31
N LYS A 71 -16.69 -5.98 3.16
CA LYS A 71 -17.26 -7.27 2.77
C LYS A 71 -16.70 -8.39 3.62
N ASN A 72 -17.59 -9.04 4.37
CA ASN A 72 -17.29 -10.21 5.19
C ASN A 72 -17.38 -11.49 4.35
N ILE A 73 -16.31 -12.31 4.38
CA ILE A 73 -16.21 -13.59 3.67
C ILE A 73 -15.53 -14.59 4.61
N GLN A 74 -16.32 -15.49 5.21
CA GLN A 74 -15.82 -16.51 6.16
C GLN A 74 -15.01 -15.87 7.31
N ASP A 75 -13.74 -16.24 7.44
CA ASP A 75 -12.78 -15.76 8.45
C ASP A 75 -12.08 -14.46 8.07
N LYS A 76 -12.53 -13.80 7.00
CA LYS A 76 -11.89 -12.62 6.42
C LYS A 76 -12.86 -11.47 6.24
N THR A 77 -12.32 -10.27 6.34
CA THR A 77 -13.00 -9.04 5.96
C THR A 77 -12.16 -8.30 4.93
N ILE A 78 -12.81 -7.86 3.85
CA ILE A 78 -12.20 -7.05 2.80
C ILE A 78 -12.71 -5.62 2.95
N PHE A 79 -11.80 -4.71 3.26
CA PHE A 79 -12.06 -3.28 3.33
C PHE A 79 -11.54 -2.60 2.07
N LYS A 80 -12.34 -1.69 1.50
CA LYS A 80 -11.84 -0.63 0.62
C LYS A 80 -11.73 0.63 1.46
N ILE A 81 -10.53 1.16 1.60
CA ILE A 81 -10.21 2.30 2.46
C ILE A 81 -9.58 3.42 1.65
N LYS A 82 -9.78 4.67 2.06
CA LYS A 82 -9.27 5.87 1.40
C LYS A 82 -8.61 6.81 2.38
N GLU A 83 -7.51 7.45 1.98
CA GLU A 83 -6.90 8.53 2.77
C GLU A 83 -7.95 9.61 3.08
N ASN A 84 -8.11 9.97 4.36
CA ASN A 84 -9.15 10.89 4.85
C ASN A 84 -8.59 12.23 5.39
N ASN A 85 -7.31 12.51 5.16
CA ASN A 85 -6.55 13.65 5.69
C ASN A 85 -6.34 13.63 7.22
N SER A 86 -6.44 12.49 7.90
CA SER A 86 -6.04 12.34 9.31
C SER A 86 -4.56 12.62 9.54
N THR A 87 -3.73 12.42 8.51
CA THR A 87 -2.28 12.60 8.55
C THR A 87 -1.73 12.99 7.18
N ASP A 88 -0.42 13.23 7.10
CA ASP A 88 0.27 13.54 5.84
C ASP A 88 0.65 12.28 5.04
N ALA A 89 1.26 12.47 3.86
CA ALA A 89 1.68 11.36 3.00
C ALA A 89 2.68 10.40 3.68
N MET A 90 3.53 10.90 4.58
CA MET A 90 4.46 10.06 5.32
C MET A 90 3.74 9.27 6.42
N GLY A 91 2.77 9.89 7.10
CA GLY A 91 1.88 9.21 8.03
C GLY A 91 1.13 8.05 7.36
N TYR A 92 0.57 8.27 6.17
CA TYR A 92 -0.08 7.21 5.41
C TYR A 92 0.87 6.08 5.00
N ASN A 93 2.12 6.39 4.65
CA ASN A 93 3.13 5.34 4.41
C ASN A 93 3.31 4.45 5.65
N ILE A 94 3.40 5.05 6.85
CA ILE A 94 3.58 4.33 8.11
C ILE A 94 2.34 3.49 8.43
N LEU A 95 1.15 4.04 8.32
CA LEU A 95 -0.11 3.33 8.60
C LEU A 95 -0.29 2.11 7.69
N LEU A 96 0.00 2.26 6.39
CA LEU A 96 -0.05 1.12 5.46
C LEU A 96 0.99 0.05 5.78
N GLN A 97 2.20 0.45 6.21
CA GLN A 97 3.23 -0.48 6.65
C GLN A 97 2.81 -1.21 7.95
N ASP A 98 2.22 -0.50 8.89
CA ASP A 98 1.68 -1.07 10.13
C ASP A 98 0.63 -2.16 9.84
N LEU A 99 -0.28 -1.91 8.89
CA LEU A 99 -1.24 -2.93 8.44
C LEU A 99 -0.53 -4.19 7.90
N VAL A 100 0.49 -4.01 7.06
CA VAL A 100 1.28 -5.13 6.51
C VAL A 100 2.00 -5.91 7.63
N ASP A 101 2.58 -5.20 8.60
CA ASP A 101 3.28 -5.80 9.73
C ASP A 101 2.33 -6.62 10.63
N MET A 102 1.08 -6.15 10.78
CA MET A 102 -0.04 -6.86 11.43
C MET A 102 -0.62 -8.00 10.57
N LYS A 103 0.05 -8.41 9.49
CA LYS A 103 -0.38 -9.49 8.58
C LYS A 103 -1.67 -9.21 7.81
N VAL A 104 -2.10 -7.95 7.72
CA VAL A 104 -3.15 -7.53 6.79
C VAL A 104 -2.55 -7.48 5.39
N ARG A 105 -3.23 -8.07 4.41
CA ARG A 105 -2.80 -7.94 3.02
C ARG A 105 -3.37 -6.64 2.45
N VAL A 106 -2.49 -5.70 2.11
CA VAL A 106 -2.87 -4.40 1.55
C VAL A 106 -2.40 -4.31 0.09
N SER A 107 -3.21 -3.69 -0.77
CA SER A 107 -2.93 -3.50 -2.20
C SER A 107 -3.67 -2.29 -2.76
N CYS A 108 -3.30 -1.83 -3.96
CA CYS A 108 -4.02 -0.76 -4.64
C CYS A 108 -5.47 -1.18 -4.97
N THR A 109 -6.41 -0.25 -4.86
CA THR A 109 -7.79 -0.51 -5.33
C THR A 109 -7.87 -0.34 -6.84
N TYR A 110 -8.18 -1.42 -7.56
CA TYR A 110 -8.32 -1.41 -9.03
C TYR A 110 -9.68 -0.88 -9.48
N ASN A 111 -9.71 -0.28 -10.68
CA ASN A 111 -10.93 0.09 -11.39
C ASN A 111 -11.58 -1.18 -11.98
N ILE A 112 -12.33 -1.92 -11.17
CA ILE A 112 -13.11 -3.10 -11.57
C ILE A 112 -14.59 -2.80 -11.44
#